data_AF-A0A382EZF0-F1
#
_entry.id   AF-A0A382EZF0-F1
#
_cell.length_a   1.000
_cell.length_b   1.000
_cell.length_c   1.000
_cell.angle_alpha   90.00
_cell.angle_beta   90.00
_cell.angle_gamma   90.00
#
_symmetry.space_group_name_H-M   'P 1'
#
loop_
_entity.id
_entity.type
_entity.pdbx_description
1 polymer ?
#
loop_
_entity_poly.entity_id
_entity_poly.type
_entity_poly.pdbx_seq_one_letter_code
_entity_poly.pdbx_strand_id
1 'polypeptide(L)'
;MKKLLFIPALLISLLVSVPLLAIERAAVIDMRTAVLATQIANDAFKALEEESEYAGNVEKAKLLQSERQSLAEKLQKDAETLSQEEIADMQRDIQEKSKDLEFIMGKIQAEQNETAEK
;
A
#
# COMPACT_ATOMS: atom_id res chain seq x y z
N MET A 1 -4.02 62.44 -19.28
CA MET A 1 -5.01 61.45 -19.78
C MET A 1 -4.31 60.38 -20.61
N LYS A 2 -4.80 59.13 -20.51
CA LYS A 2 -4.53 57.97 -21.38
C LYS A 2 -3.13 57.34 -21.33
N LYS A 3 -2.89 56.48 -20.32
CA LYS A 3 -2.14 55.21 -20.48
C LYS A 3 -2.71 54.16 -19.51
N LEU A 4 -3.90 53.66 -19.83
CA LEU A 4 -4.60 52.60 -19.08
C LEU A 4 -5.25 51.61 -20.06
N LEU A 5 -4.52 51.25 -21.11
CA LEU A 5 -4.98 50.35 -22.18
C LEU A 5 -3.90 49.32 -22.57
N PHE A 6 -3.18 48.77 -21.58
CA PHE A 6 -2.26 47.65 -21.81
C PHE A 6 -2.52 46.46 -20.89
N ILE A 7 -3.64 46.45 -20.17
CA ILE A 7 -4.05 45.35 -19.28
C ILE A 7 -5.01 44.34 -19.95
N PRO A 8 -5.78 44.63 -21.03
CA PRO A 8 -6.64 43.59 -21.60
C PRO A 8 -5.89 42.61 -22.52
N ALA A 9 -4.66 42.92 -22.95
CA ALA A 9 -3.90 42.07 -23.86
C ALA A 9 -3.31 40.81 -23.19
N LEU A 10 -3.08 40.84 -21.87
CA LEU A 10 -2.56 39.68 -21.14
C LEU A 10 -3.67 38.63 -20.87
N LEU A 11 -4.92 39.09 -20.72
CA LEU A 11 -6.06 38.25 -20.35
C LEU A 11 -6.62 37.40 -21.51
N ILE A 12 -6.25 37.69 -22.76
CA ILE A 12 -6.65 36.90 -23.94
C ILE A 12 -5.70 35.71 -24.17
N SER A 13 -4.48 35.75 -23.61
CA SER A 13 -3.53 34.63 -23.72
C SER A 13 -3.88 33.42 -22.83
N LEU A 14 -4.80 33.59 -21.86
CA LEU A 14 -5.18 32.55 -20.91
C LEU A 14 -6.29 31.61 -21.42
N LEU A 15 -6.82 31.84 -22.63
CA LEU A 15 -7.96 31.10 -23.17
C LEU A 15 -7.62 29.99 -24.18
N VAL A 16 -6.35 29.60 -24.30
CA VAL A 16 -5.95 28.44 -25.12
C VAL A 16 -5.19 27.42 -24.29
N SER A 17 -5.85 26.90 -23.27
CA SER A 17 -5.53 25.56 -22.73
C SER A 17 -6.78 24.69 -22.86
N VAL A 18 -7.24 24.54 -24.10
CA VAL A 18 -8.17 23.46 -24.45
C VAL A 18 -7.35 22.17 -24.43
N PRO A 19 -7.70 21.14 -23.62
CA PRO A 19 -7.17 19.81 -23.84
C PRO A 19 -7.67 19.36 -25.21
N LEU A 20 -6.80 19.51 -26.20
CA LEU A 20 -7.05 19.16 -27.59
C LEU A 20 -7.08 17.62 -27.67
N LEU A 21 -8.25 17.13 -28.03
CA LEU A 21 -8.57 15.77 -28.48
C LEU A 21 -8.66 14.71 -27.39
N ALA A 22 -9.92 14.44 -27.03
CA ALA A 22 -10.39 13.10 -26.76
C ALA A 22 -9.78 12.12 -27.79
N ILE A 23 -8.84 11.30 -27.33
CA ILE A 23 -8.48 10.07 -28.02
C ILE A 23 -9.64 9.11 -27.76
N GLU A 24 -10.71 9.23 -28.57
CA GLU A 24 -11.96 8.47 -28.44
C GLU A 24 -11.80 6.95 -28.58
N ARG A 25 -10.59 6.41 -28.84
CA ARG A 25 -10.40 4.98 -29.15
C ARG A 25 -9.11 4.34 -28.64
N ALA A 26 -8.39 4.97 -27.72
CA ALA A 26 -7.25 4.32 -27.04
C ALA A 26 -7.52 4.29 -25.54
N ALA A 27 -8.39 3.37 -25.11
CA ALA A 27 -8.34 2.90 -23.75
C ALA A 27 -7.06 2.07 -23.63
N VAL A 28 -6.06 2.57 -22.90
CA VAL A 28 -4.98 1.71 -22.42
C VAL A 28 -5.63 0.76 -21.45
N ILE A 29 -5.97 -0.43 -21.94
CA ILE A 29 -6.42 -1.52 -21.09
C ILE A 29 -5.17 -1.96 -20.33
N ASP A 30 -5.13 -1.61 -19.05
CA ASP A 30 -4.23 -2.25 -18.12
C ASP A 30 -4.66 -3.72 -18.04
N MET A 31 -4.01 -4.56 -18.84
CA MET A 31 -4.33 -5.98 -18.95
C MET A 31 -4.24 -6.68 -17.59
N ARG A 32 -3.40 -6.18 -16.66
CA ARG A 32 -3.29 -6.72 -15.31
C ARG A 32 -4.57 -6.44 -14.54
N THR A 33 -5.01 -5.19 -14.53
CA THR A 33 -6.29 -4.80 -13.92
C THR A 33 -7.49 -5.46 -14.61
N ALA A 34 -7.46 -5.61 -15.94
CA ALA A 34 -8.53 -6.22 -16.71
C ALA A 34 -8.65 -7.74 -16.47
N VAL A 35 -7.54 -8.46 -16.32
CA VAL A 35 -7.51 -9.89 -15.95
C VAL A 35 -7.92 -10.08 -14.49
N LEU A 36 -7.41 -9.25 -13.57
CA LEU A 36 -7.80 -9.27 -12.15
C LEU A 36 -9.28 -8.89 -11.93
N ALA A 37 -9.84 -8.06 -12.79
CA ALA A 37 -11.26 -7.69 -12.77
C ALA A 37 -12.18 -8.77 -13.38
N THR A 38 -11.64 -9.86 -13.92
CA THR A 38 -12.47 -10.97 -14.39
C THR A 38 -13.08 -11.73 -13.22
N GLN A 39 -14.25 -12.32 -13.45
CA GLN A 39 -14.92 -13.13 -12.44
C GLN A 39 -14.06 -14.32 -11.98
N ILE A 40 -13.27 -14.88 -12.90
CA ILE A 40 -12.38 -16.02 -12.65
C ILE A 40 -11.25 -15.63 -11.68
N ALA A 41 -10.61 -14.47 -11.88
CA ALA A 41 -9.59 -13.99 -10.95
C ALA A 41 -10.19 -13.69 -9.57
N ASN A 42 -11.37 -13.07 -9.50
CA ASN A 42 -12.06 -12.83 -8.22
C ASN A 42 -12.40 -14.13 -7.49
N ASP A 43 -12.85 -15.16 -8.19
CA ASP A 43 -13.17 -16.46 -7.59
C ASP A 43 -11.90 -17.18 -7.13
N ALA A 44 -10.79 -17.05 -7.85
CA ALA A 44 -9.48 -17.58 -7.45
C ALA A 44 -8.93 -16.90 -6.19
N PHE A 45 -9.03 -15.57 -6.07
CA PHE A 45 -8.64 -14.86 -4.84
C PHE A 45 -9.56 -15.16 -3.66
N LYS A 46 -10.86 -15.35 -3.89
CA LYS A 46 -11.77 -15.81 -2.83
C LYS A 46 -11.43 -17.21 -2.34
N ALA A 47 -11.11 -18.12 -3.26
CA ALA A 47 -10.65 -19.46 -2.90
C ALA A 47 -9.34 -19.39 -2.08
N LEU A 48 -8.41 -18.51 -2.47
CA LEU A 48 -7.20 -18.25 -1.70
C LEU A 48 -7.51 -17.67 -0.32
N GLU A 49 -8.44 -16.73 -0.20
CA GLU A 49 -8.89 -16.18 1.10
C GLU A 49 -9.54 -17.25 1.99
N GLU A 50 -10.20 -18.24 1.40
CA GLU A 50 -10.78 -19.40 2.09
C GLU A 50 -9.74 -20.47 2.45
N GLU A 51 -8.53 -20.43 1.87
CA GLU A 51 -7.45 -21.32 2.28
C GLU A 51 -7.03 -20.99 3.72
N SER A 52 -7.16 -22.00 4.59
CA SER A 52 -6.80 -21.92 6.01
C SER A 52 -5.36 -21.43 6.23
N GLU A 53 -4.45 -21.73 5.31
CA GLU A 53 -3.06 -21.32 5.41
C GLU A 53 -2.90 -19.82 5.14
N TYR A 54 -3.51 -19.30 4.06
CA TYR A 54 -3.50 -17.87 3.73
C TYR A 54 -4.19 -17.04 4.83
N ALA A 55 -5.39 -17.42 5.26
CA ALA A 55 -6.12 -16.71 6.30
C ALA A 55 -5.33 -16.70 7.64
N GLY A 56 -4.70 -17.83 8.00
CA GLY A 56 -3.83 -17.93 9.16
C GLY A 56 -2.55 -17.09 9.04
N ASN A 57 -1.97 -17.00 7.85
CA ASN A 57 -0.81 -16.15 7.57
C ASN A 57 -1.19 -14.66 7.69
N VAL A 58 -2.34 -14.25 7.14
CA VAL A 58 -2.86 -12.87 7.25
C VAL A 58 -3.13 -12.49 8.71
N GLU A 59 -3.76 -13.38 9.47
CA GLU A 59 -4.01 -13.15 10.89
C GLU A 59 -2.71 -13.02 11.69
N LYS A 60 -1.74 -13.91 11.44
CA LYS A 60 -0.40 -13.82 12.06
C LYS A 60 0.32 -12.52 11.70
N ALA A 61 0.27 -12.09 10.45
CA ALA A 61 0.89 -10.84 10.02
C ALA A 61 0.28 -9.64 10.78
N LYS A 62 -1.05 -9.62 10.94
CA LYS A 62 -1.76 -8.59 11.70
C LYS A 62 -1.39 -8.62 13.20
N LEU A 63 -1.31 -9.81 13.79
CA LEU A 63 -0.88 -10.01 15.17
C LEU A 63 0.55 -9.48 15.39
N LEU A 64 1.50 -9.89 14.54
CA LEU A 64 2.89 -9.43 14.60
C LEU A 64 3.00 -7.92 14.44
N GLN A 65 2.22 -7.32 13.54
CA GLN A 65 2.18 -5.86 13.38
C GLN A 65 1.69 -5.18 14.67
N SER A 66 0.60 -5.68 15.25
CA SER A 66 0.04 -5.16 16.50
C SER A 66 1.02 -5.30 17.66
N GLU A 67 1.71 -6.44 17.77
CA GLU A 67 2.71 -6.68 18.80
C GLU A 67 3.92 -5.75 18.64
N ARG A 68 4.40 -5.55 17.41
CA ARG A 68 5.48 -4.58 17.14
C ARG A 68 5.08 -3.16 17.54
N GLN A 69 3.84 -2.76 17.24
CA GLN A 69 3.35 -1.45 17.63
C GLN A 69 3.24 -1.32 19.15
N SER A 70 2.69 -2.33 19.82
CA SER A 70 2.60 -2.33 21.28
C SER A 70 3.97 -2.30 21.95
N LEU A 71 4.96 -3.03 21.41
CA LEU A 71 6.34 -3.00 21.89
C LEU A 71 6.98 -1.63 21.66
N ALA A 72 6.75 -1.00 20.50
CA ALA A 72 7.25 0.34 20.23
C ALA A 72 6.61 1.40 21.16
N GLU A 73 5.31 1.31 21.41
CA GLU A 73 4.60 2.19 22.35
C GLU A 73 5.10 2.00 23.79
N LYS A 74 5.30 0.75 24.21
CA LYS A 74 5.82 0.41 25.53
C LYS A 74 7.26 0.89 25.68
N LEU A 75 8.10 0.66 24.68
CA LEU A 75 9.46 1.18 24.64
C LEU A 75 9.46 2.70 24.72
N GLN A 76 8.62 3.40 23.97
CA GLN A 76 8.56 4.86 24.00
C GLN A 76 8.09 5.42 25.34
N LYS A 77 7.09 4.78 25.95
CA LYS A 77 6.47 5.25 27.19
C LYS A 77 7.30 4.91 28.42
N ASP A 78 7.87 3.71 28.45
CA ASP A 78 8.55 3.16 29.62
C ASP A 78 10.08 3.20 29.45
N ALA A 79 10.64 3.72 28.34
CA ALA A 79 12.10 3.81 28.13
C ALA A 79 12.85 4.48 29.28
N GLU A 80 12.21 5.41 29.99
CA GLU A 80 12.82 6.12 31.13
C GLU A 80 12.79 5.30 32.43
N THR A 81 11.94 4.28 32.52
CA THR A 81 11.76 3.43 33.72
C THR A 81 12.33 2.02 33.54
N LEU A 82 12.51 1.57 32.30
CA LEU A 82 13.07 0.28 31.93
C LEU A 82 14.59 0.24 32.12
N SER A 83 15.09 -0.95 32.44
CA SER A 83 16.52 -1.22 32.44
C SER A 83 17.09 -1.33 31.02
N GLN A 84 18.41 -1.16 30.89
CA GLN A 84 19.08 -1.29 29.59
C GLN A 84 18.98 -2.71 29.00
N GLU A 85 18.85 -3.72 29.86
CA GLU A 85 18.63 -5.11 29.44
C GLU A 85 17.23 -5.28 28.84
N GLU A 86 16.19 -4.76 29.51
CA GLU A 86 14.82 -4.81 29.00
C GLU A 86 14.65 -4.03 27.68
N ILE A 87 15.32 -2.87 27.55
CA ILE A 87 15.34 -2.10 26.29
C ILE A 87 15.98 -2.92 25.17
N ALA A 88 17.11 -3.59 25.44
CA ALA A 88 17.80 -4.43 24.46
C ALA A 88 16.96 -5.66 24.06
N ASP A 89 16.26 -6.27 25.02
CA ASP A 89 15.36 -7.39 24.75
C ASP A 89 14.15 -6.96 23.90
N MET A 90 13.50 -5.84 24.22
CA MET A 90 12.41 -5.31 23.39
C MET A 90 12.88 -4.92 21.99
N GLN A 91 14.09 -4.37 21.84
CA GLN A 91 14.66 -4.11 20.51
C GLN A 91 14.88 -5.42 19.74
N ARG A 92 15.33 -6.48 20.40
CA ARG A 92 15.50 -7.80 19.80
C ARG A 92 14.16 -8.40 19.39
N ASP A 93 13.15 -8.33 20.26
CA ASP A 93 11.78 -8.79 19.97
C ASP A 93 11.18 -8.05 18.77
N ILE A 94 11.37 -6.74 18.69
CA ILE A 94 10.91 -5.95 17.54
C ILE A 94 11.61 -6.43 16.26
N GLN A 95 12.91 -6.70 16.30
CA GLN A 95 13.67 -7.19 15.14
C GLN A 95 13.22 -8.59 14.70
N GLU A 96 13.02 -9.51 15.65
CA GLU A 96 12.54 -10.85 15.38
C GLU A 96 11.14 -10.82 14.75
N LYS A 97 10.21 -10.10 15.38
CA LYS A 97 8.85 -9.91 14.85
C LYS A 97 8.83 -9.21 13.49
N SER A 98 9.82 -8.34 13.21
CA SER A 98 9.95 -7.71 11.88
C SER A 98 10.32 -8.76 10.83
N LYS A 99 11.27 -9.65 11.12
CA LYS A 99 11.67 -10.74 10.21
C LYS A 99 10.52 -11.72 9.98
N ASP A 100 9.81 -12.09 11.04
CA ASP A 100 8.66 -12.98 10.93
C ASP A 100 7.55 -12.36 10.08
N LEU A 101 7.30 -11.06 10.26
CA LEU A 101 6.32 -10.33 9.45
C LEU A 101 6.76 -10.28 7.98
N GLU A 102 8.03 -9.99 7.69
CA GLU A 102 8.58 -10.01 6.32
C GLU A 102 8.45 -11.40 5.68
N PHE A 103 8.73 -12.45 6.45
CA PHE A 103 8.61 -13.84 5.98
C PHE A 103 7.16 -14.19 5.62
N ILE A 104 6.21 -13.88 6.51
CA ILE A 104 4.79 -14.16 6.30
C ILE A 104 4.24 -13.31 5.15
N MET A 105 4.61 -12.02 5.07
CA MET A 105 4.25 -11.16 3.93
C MET A 105 4.82 -11.69 2.62
N GLY A 106 6.03 -12.25 2.63
CA GLY A 106 6.62 -12.92 1.49
C GLY A 106 5.81 -14.14 1.04
N LYS A 107 5.34 -14.98 1.98
CA LYS A 107 4.44 -16.10 1.68
C LYS A 107 3.11 -15.62 1.09
N ILE A 108 2.46 -14.66 1.74
CA ILE A 108 1.20 -14.06 1.27
C ILE A 108 1.37 -13.52 -0.16
N GLN A 109 2.46 -12.79 -0.43
CA GLN A 109 2.72 -12.24 -1.75
C GLN A 109 2.97 -13.32 -2.80
N ALA A 110 3.70 -14.39 -2.45
CA ALA A 110 3.93 -15.51 -3.34
C ALA A 110 2.63 -16.25 -3.67
N GLU A 111 1.80 -16.54 -2.66
CA GLU A 111 0.48 -17.18 -2.81
C GLU A 111 -0.46 -16.32 -3.68
N GLN A 112 -0.48 -15.00 -3.48
CA GLN A 112 -1.24 -14.07 -4.32
C GLN A 112 -0.73 -14.02 -5.76
N ASN A 113 0.58 -14.00 -5.98
CA ASN A 113 1.16 -13.98 -7.33
C ASN A 113 0.88 -15.29 -8.06
N GLU A 114 1.03 -16.44 -7.40
CA GLU A 114 0.69 -17.74 -7.98
C GLU A 114 -0.80 -17.79 -8.37
N THR A 115 -1.67 -17.24 -7.52
CA THR A 115 -3.11 -17.16 -7.81
C THR A 115 -3.42 -16.22 -8.96
N ALA A 116 -2.68 -15.12 -9.10
CA ALA A 116 -2.82 -14.17 -10.21
C ALA A 116 -2.31 -14.71 -11.57
N GLU A 117 -1.40 -15.70 -11.54
CA GLU A 117 -0.82 -16.34 -12.72
C GLU A 117 -1.58 -17.60 -13.19
N LYS A 118 -2.54 -18.08 -12.40
CA LYS A 118 -3.47 -19.18 -12.74
C LYS A 118 -4.61 -18.71 -13.65
#